data_AF-A0AA87BBM9-F1
#
_entry.id   AF-A0AA87BBM9-F1
#
_cell.length_a   1.000
_cell.length_b   1.000
_cell.length_c   1.000
_cell.angle_alpha   90.00
_cell.angle_beta   90.00
_cell.angle_gamma   90.00
#
_symmetry.space_group_name_H-M   'P 1'
#
loop_
_entity.id
_entity.type
_entity.pdbx_description
1 polymer ?
#
loop_
_entity_poly.entity_id
_entity_poly.type
_entity_poly.pdbx_seq_one_letter_code
_entity_poly.pdbx_strand_id
1 'polypeptide(L)'
;MVELLPQLGKTSKDHPDKKKLISVQDFFRYTEAEGRRFFEELDRDGDGQVTLEDLEVEMRKRKLPRRYAKEFMSRARSHLFSRSFGMKQFLSLMEQKEPTILRAYTSLCLSKSGTLKKSEILESLKNAGLPANEDNAVAMMRFLNADSEESISYGHFRNFMLLLPSDRLQEDPRSIWFEAATVVAVPPAVEIPAGSVLRSALAGGLSCALSCALLHPVDTIKACS
;
A
#
# COMPACT_ATOMS: atom_id res chain seq x y z
N MET A 1 11.43 8.11 -60.26
CA MET A 1 11.14 6.66 -60.26
C MET A 1 10.68 6.32 -58.86
N VAL A 2 9.47 5.77 -58.77
CA VAL A 2 8.57 5.80 -57.61
C VAL A 2 9.10 5.00 -56.40
N GLU A 3 8.97 5.62 -55.23
CA GLU A 3 9.13 5.05 -53.89
C GLU A 3 8.01 4.02 -53.64
N LEU A 4 8.36 2.75 -53.43
CA LEU A 4 7.40 1.68 -53.14
C LEU A 4 7.56 1.23 -51.68
N LEU A 5 6.66 1.76 -50.85
CA LEU A 5 6.39 1.31 -49.48
C LEU A 5 5.84 -0.13 -49.46
N PRO A 6 6.02 -0.84 -48.34
CA PRO A 6 5.75 -2.28 -48.21
C PRO A 6 4.26 -2.59 -48.17
N GLN A 7 3.90 -3.71 -48.80
CA GLN A 7 2.54 -4.21 -48.88
C GLN A 7 2.00 -4.60 -47.50
N LEU A 8 0.96 -3.88 -47.10
CA LEU A 8 0.13 -4.10 -45.93
C LEU A 8 -0.59 -5.46 -46.05
N GLY A 9 -0.02 -6.49 -45.44
CA GLY A 9 -0.64 -7.78 -45.23
C GLY A 9 -1.80 -7.68 -44.24
N LYS A 10 -3.01 -7.88 -44.75
CA LYS A 10 -4.30 -7.78 -44.06
C LYS A 10 -4.45 -8.77 -42.91
N THR A 11 -4.82 -8.22 -41.75
CA THR A 11 -5.75 -8.74 -40.73
C THR A 11 -5.91 -10.27 -40.61
N SER A 12 -5.11 -10.91 -39.76
CA SER A 12 -5.55 -12.14 -39.13
C SER A 12 -6.68 -11.79 -38.16
N LYS A 13 -7.89 -12.31 -38.39
CA LYS A 13 -8.90 -12.45 -37.33
C LYS A 13 -8.39 -13.49 -36.34
N ASP A 14 -7.49 -13.06 -35.47
CA ASP A 14 -6.90 -13.90 -34.42
C ASP A 14 -7.96 -14.12 -33.35
N HIS A 15 -8.84 -15.10 -33.58
CA HIS A 15 -9.79 -15.53 -32.57
C HIS A 15 -8.99 -16.20 -31.44
N PRO A 16 -9.26 -15.87 -30.17
CA PRO A 16 -8.53 -16.48 -29.06
C PRO A 16 -8.75 -17.98 -29.07
N ASP A 17 -7.65 -18.74 -28.98
CA ASP A 17 -7.68 -20.19 -28.91
C ASP A 17 -8.26 -20.67 -27.57
N LYS A 18 -8.78 -21.90 -27.56
CA LYS A 18 -9.41 -22.50 -26.38
C LYS A 18 -8.52 -22.47 -25.13
N LYS A 19 -7.19 -22.57 -25.28
CA LYS A 19 -6.25 -22.53 -24.14
C LYS A 19 -6.15 -21.12 -23.57
N LYS A 20 -6.06 -20.08 -24.42
CA LYS A 20 -6.16 -18.69 -23.96
C LYS A 20 -7.47 -18.42 -23.25
N LEU A 21 -8.61 -18.90 -23.78
CA LEU A 21 -9.91 -18.72 -23.14
C LEU A 21 -10.00 -19.41 -21.77
N ILE A 22 -9.49 -20.64 -21.64
CA ILE A 22 -9.42 -21.35 -20.36
C ILE A 22 -8.50 -20.60 -19.39
N SER A 23 -7.34 -20.15 -19.85
CA SER A 23 -6.40 -19.37 -19.03
C SER A 23 -7.01 -18.06 -18.52
N VAL A 24 -7.75 -17.34 -19.37
CA VAL A 24 -8.48 -16.14 -18.98
C VAL A 24 -9.56 -16.47 -17.94
N GLN A 25 -10.30 -17.57 -18.13
CA GLN A 25 -11.31 -18.00 -17.17
C GLN A 25 -10.69 -18.40 -15.82
N ASP A 26 -9.56 -19.11 -15.83
CA ASP A 26 -8.84 -19.49 -14.63
C ASP A 26 -8.25 -18.25 -13.92
N PHE A 27 -7.80 -17.25 -14.67
CA PHE A 27 -7.37 -15.97 -14.11
C PHE A 27 -8.52 -15.26 -13.39
N PHE A 28 -9.72 -15.17 -14.00
CA PHE A 28 -10.88 -14.59 -13.33
C PHE A 28 -11.28 -15.36 -12.07
N ARG A 29 -11.26 -16.69 -12.11
CA ARG A 29 -11.54 -17.53 -10.92
C ARG A 29 -10.52 -17.30 -9.82
N TYR A 30 -9.24 -17.18 -10.19
CA TYR A 30 -8.17 -16.87 -9.26
C TYR A 30 -8.37 -15.48 -8.63
N THR A 31 -8.62 -14.45 -9.44
CA THR A 31 -8.79 -13.08 -8.93
C THR A 31 -10.02 -12.96 -8.04
N GLU A 32 -11.11 -13.62 -8.39
CA GLU A 32 -12.33 -13.64 -7.57
C GLU A 32 -12.11 -14.38 -6.23
N ALA A 33 -11.41 -15.51 -6.24
CA ALA A 33 -11.07 -16.26 -5.03
C ALA A 33 -10.15 -15.46 -4.09
N GLU A 34 -9.10 -14.86 -4.64
CA GLU A 34 -8.20 -13.99 -3.88
C GLU A 34 -8.91 -12.73 -3.40
N GLY A 35 -9.86 -12.20 -4.19
CA GLY A 35 -10.70 -11.07 -3.81
C GLY A 35 -11.56 -11.38 -2.60
N ARG A 36 -12.22 -12.54 -2.58
CA ARG A 36 -12.98 -13.01 -1.41
C ARG A 36 -12.12 -13.11 -0.15
N ARG A 37 -10.95 -13.73 -0.26
CA ARG A 37 -9.99 -13.84 0.87
C ARG A 37 -9.57 -12.47 1.38
N PHE A 38 -9.31 -11.52 0.48
CA PHE A 38 -8.91 -10.19 0.91
C PHE A 38 -10.07 -9.42 1.55
N PHE A 39 -11.31 -9.59 1.06
CA PHE A 39 -12.48 -9.02 1.73
C PHE A 39 -12.64 -9.57 3.15
N GLU A 40 -12.49 -10.89 3.34
CA GLU A 40 -12.52 -11.52 4.66
C GLU A 40 -11.39 -11.01 5.58
N GLU A 41 -10.24 -10.62 5.03
CA GLU A 41 -9.17 -9.97 5.81
C GLU A 41 -9.56 -8.54 6.23
N LEU A 42 -10.32 -7.82 5.39
CA LEU A 42 -10.83 -6.48 5.69
C LEU A 42 -12.03 -6.53 6.66
N ASP A 43 -12.88 -7.54 6.57
CA ASP A 43 -14.07 -7.74 7.41
C ASP A 43 -13.66 -8.41 8.74
N ARG A 44 -13.19 -7.59 9.67
CA ARG A 44 -12.53 -8.05 10.90
C ARG A 44 -13.48 -8.76 11.87
N ASP A 45 -14.75 -8.35 11.91
CA ASP A 45 -15.76 -8.95 12.78
C ASP A 45 -16.61 -10.02 12.08
N GLY A 46 -16.49 -10.16 10.76
CA GLY A 46 -17.08 -11.23 9.97
C GLY A 46 -18.58 -11.07 9.78
N ASP A 47 -19.08 -9.84 9.83
CA ASP A 47 -20.51 -9.53 9.67
C ASP A 47 -20.94 -9.41 8.19
N GLY A 48 -19.99 -9.55 7.26
CA GLY A 48 -20.17 -9.43 5.83
C GLY A 48 -20.12 -7.99 5.32
N GLN A 49 -19.72 -7.03 6.15
CA GLN A 49 -19.63 -5.60 5.86
C GLN A 49 -18.28 -5.06 6.31
N VAL A 50 -17.62 -4.31 5.43
CA VAL A 50 -16.39 -3.62 5.80
C VAL A 50 -16.72 -2.17 6.15
N THR A 51 -16.39 -1.74 7.37
CA THR A 51 -16.58 -0.37 7.85
C THR A 51 -15.36 0.52 7.60
N LEU A 52 -15.48 1.81 7.88
CA LEU A 52 -14.34 2.73 7.76
C LEU A 52 -13.29 2.41 8.82
N GLU A 53 -13.74 2.04 10.01
CA GLU A 53 -12.91 1.63 11.13
C GLU A 53 -12.06 0.41 10.77
N ASP A 54 -12.64 -0.59 10.12
CA ASP A 54 -11.91 -1.78 9.68
C ASP A 54 -10.83 -1.44 8.65
N LEU A 55 -11.17 -0.60 7.66
CA LEU A 55 -10.19 -0.11 6.70
C LEU A 55 -9.07 0.69 7.38
N GLU A 56 -9.38 1.55 8.34
CA GLU A 56 -8.36 2.33 9.06
C GLU A 56 -7.41 1.45 9.87
N VAL A 57 -7.92 0.35 10.44
CA VAL A 57 -7.10 -0.67 11.11
C VAL A 57 -6.21 -1.37 10.09
N GLU A 58 -6.74 -1.77 8.94
CA GLU A 58 -5.95 -2.45 7.92
C GLU A 58 -4.88 -1.54 7.32
N MET A 59 -5.19 -0.27 7.05
CA MET A 59 -4.19 0.71 6.62
C MET A 59 -3.06 0.82 7.65
N ARG A 60 -3.38 0.88 8.94
CA ARG A 60 -2.37 0.94 10.01
C ARG A 60 -1.52 -0.33 10.05
N LYS A 61 -2.13 -1.50 9.96
CA LYS A 61 -1.45 -2.81 9.92
C LYS A 61 -0.45 -2.88 8.76
N ARG A 62 -0.84 -2.37 7.59
CA ARG A 62 -0.01 -2.31 6.38
C ARG A 62 0.84 -1.05 6.25
N LYS A 63 0.94 -0.24 7.31
CA LYS A 63 1.74 0.99 7.32
C LYS A 63 1.37 2.00 6.23
N LEU A 64 0.10 2.02 5.82
CA LEU A 64 -0.47 2.94 4.84
C LEU A 64 -1.10 4.16 5.52
N PRO A 65 -1.13 5.33 4.85
CA PRO A 65 -1.81 6.52 5.35
C PRO A 65 -3.30 6.29 5.62
N ARG A 66 -3.79 6.70 6.80
CA ARG A 66 -5.22 6.59 7.18
C ARG A 66 -6.18 7.27 6.19
N ARG A 67 -5.72 8.31 5.47
CA ARG A 67 -6.53 8.99 4.43
C ARG A 67 -6.99 8.03 3.33
N TYR A 68 -6.20 7.00 3.01
CA TYR A 68 -6.53 6.01 1.99
C TYR A 68 -7.78 5.20 2.36
N ALA A 69 -8.05 4.98 3.65
CA ALA A 69 -9.27 4.30 4.10
C ALA A 69 -10.53 5.09 3.71
N LYS A 70 -10.51 6.42 3.87
CA LYS A 70 -11.65 7.29 3.51
C LYS A 70 -11.89 7.32 2.01
N GLU A 71 -10.83 7.37 1.23
CA GLU A 71 -10.92 7.37 -0.23
C GLU A 71 -11.40 6.02 -0.77
N PHE A 72 -10.88 4.92 -0.21
CA PHE A 72 -11.32 3.56 -0.52
C PHE A 72 -12.81 3.40 -0.20
N MET A 73 -13.22 3.75 1.02
CA MET A 73 -14.61 3.73 1.46
C MET A 73 -15.50 4.55 0.51
N SER A 74 -15.03 5.74 0.11
CA SER A 74 -15.79 6.61 -0.79
C SER A 74 -16.04 6.01 -2.17
N ARG A 75 -15.16 5.10 -2.64
CA ARG A 75 -15.30 4.43 -3.94
C ARG A 75 -16.03 3.09 -3.85
N ALA A 76 -15.88 2.37 -2.75
CA ALA A 76 -16.53 1.08 -2.55
C ALA A 76 -18.03 1.23 -2.26
N ARG A 77 -18.43 2.23 -1.49
CA ARG A 77 -19.83 2.39 -1.07
C ARG A 77 -20.80 2.61 -2.23
N SER A 78 -22.00 2.04 -2.11
CA SER A 78 -23.07 2.18 -3.11
C SER A 78 -23.68 3.59 -3.14
N HIS A 79 -23.73 4.30 -2.01
CA HIS A 79 -24.21 5.67 -1.90
C HIS A 79 -23.40 6.48 -0.89
N LEU A 80 -23.44 7.82 -1.01
CA LEU A 80 -22.63 8.77 -0.21
C LEU A 80 -22.90 8.74 1.30
N PHE A 81 -23.98 8.12 1.74
CA PHE A 81 -24.35 8.01 3.16
C PHE A 81 -24.12 6.61 3.74
N SER A 82 -23.71 5.63 2.92
CA SER A 82 -23.41 4.29 3.43
C SER A 82 -22.18 4.37 4.32
N ARG A 83 -22.26 3.68 5.47
CA ARG A 83 -21.16 3.58 6.45
C ARG A 83 -20.27 2.35 6.23
N SER A 84 -20.72 1.42 5.40
CA SER A 84 -20.02 0.19 5.06
C SER A 84 -20.26 -0.21 3.60
N PHE A 85 -19.59 -1.27 3.17
CA PHE A 85 -19.84 -1.93 1.90
C PHE A 85 -19.70 -3.45 2.04
N GLY A 86 -20.46 -4.20 1.24
CA GLY A 86 -20.39 -5.67 1.23
C GLY A 86 -19.52 -6.21 0.10
N MET A 87 -19.46 -7.54 0.03
CA MET A 87 -18.69 -8.29 -0.97
C MET A 87 -18.95 -7.84 -2.41
N LYS A 88 -20.21 -7.61 -2.78
CA LYS A 88 -20.57 -7.24 -4.16
C LYS A 88 -19.95 -5.90 -4.57
N GLN A 89 -20.02 -4.90 -3.68
CA GLN A 89 -19.40 -3.60 -3.90
C GLN A 89 -17.88 -3.71 -3.99
N PHE A 90 -17.29 -4.52 -3.11
CA PHE A 90 -15.85 -4.75 -3.11
C PHE A 90 -15.36 -5.40 -4.42
N LEU A 91 -16.03 -6.46 -4.88
CA LEU A 91 -15.68 -7.13 -6.14
C LEU A 91 -15.81 -6.17 -7.34
N SER A 92 -16.83 -5.32 -7.35
CA SER A 92 -16.99 -4.31 -8.42
C SER A 92 -15.84 -3.29 -8.42
N LEU A 93 -15.40 -2.84 -7.24
CA LEU A 93 -14.23 -1.96 -7.11
C LEU A 93 -12.93 -2.66 -7.54
N MET A 94 -12.79 -3.95 -7.20
CA MET A 94 -11.65 -4.77 -7.60
C MET A 94 -11.59 -4.91 -9.13
N GLU A 95 -12.69 -5.34 -9.76
CA GLU A 95 -12.80 -5.45 -11.22
C GLU A 95 -12.47 -4.14 -11.93
N GLN A 96 -12.86 -2.99 -11.36
CA GLN A 96 -12.54 -1.68 -11.92
C GLN A 96 -11.04 -1.38 -11.90
N LYS A 97 -10.33 -1.75 -10.83
CA LYS A 97 -8.89 -1.47 -10.66
C LYS A 97 -8.00 -2.55 -11.30
N GLU A 98 -8.52 -3.76 -11.49
CA GLU A 98 -7.81 -4.94 -11.96
C GLU A 98 -6.92 -4.69 -13.19
N PRO A 99 -7.39 -4.03 -14.28
CA PRO A 99 -6.55 -3.84 -15.47
C PRO A 99 -5.33 -2.95 -15.21
N THR A 100 -5.48 -1.91 -14.38
CA THR A 100 -4.38 -1.02 -14.00
C THR A 100 -3.39 -1.75 -13.10
N ILE A 101 -3.87 -2.54 -12.15
CA ILE A 101 -3.03 -3.30 -11.23
C ILE A 101 -2.25 -4.39 -12.00
N LEU A 102 -2.91 -5.12 -12.90
CA LEU A 102 -2.26 -6.14 -13.72
C LEU A 102 -1.20 -5.52 -14.64
N ARG A 103 -1.48 -4.37 -15.24
CA ARG A 103 -0.49 -3.62 -16.03
C ARG A 103 0.70 -3.19 -15.17
N ALA A 104 0.46 -2.69 -13.97
CA ALA A 104 1.50 -2.32 -13.04
C ALA A 104 2.37 -3.53 -12.67
N TYR A 105 1.74 -4.68 -12.34
CA TYR A 105 2.45 -5.90 -11.99
C TYR A 105 3.29 -6.46 -13.13
N THR A 106 2.73 -6.52 -14.34
CA THR A 106 3.45 -6.99 -15.55
C THR A 106 4.52 -6.02 -16.04
N SER A 107 4.48 -4.76 -15.61
CA SER A 107 5.56 -3.82 -15.85
C SER A 107 6.80 -4.10 -15.00
N LEU A 108 6.64 -4.81 -13.87
CA LEU A 108 7.75 -5.26 -13.04
C LEU A 108 8.51 -6.39 -13.74
N CYS A 109 9.80 -6.56 -13.43
CA CYS A 109 10.61 -7.63 -14.00
C CYS A 109 10.15 -9.00 -13.46
N LEU A 110 9.14 -9.61 -14.06
CA LEU A 110 8.60 -10.88 -13.59
C LEU A 110 9.52 -12.07 -13.93
N SER A 111 9.57 -13.06 -13.04
CA SER A 111 10.21 -14.34 -13.33
C SER A 111 9.42 -15.14 -14.37
N LYS A 112 10.01 -16.23 -14.87
CA LYS A 112 9.32 -17.16 -15.79
C LYS A 112 8.04 -17.77 -15.21
N SER A 113 7.92 -17.84 -13.88
CA SER A 113 6.72 -18.32 -13.18
C SER A 113 5.65 -17.24 -12.96
N GLY A 114 5.89 -15.99 -13.38
CA GLY A 114 4.95 -14.89 -13.16
C GLY A 114 4.93 -14.36 -11.72
N THR A 115 5.91 -14.76 -10.89
CA THR A 115 6.11 -14.25 -9.52
C THR A 115 7.34 -13.35 -9.46
N LEU A 116 7.42 -12.48 -8.45
CA LEU A 116 8.60 -11.65 -8.20
C LEU A 116 9.46 -12.30 -7.11
N LYS A 117 10.69 -12.68 -7.44
CA LYS A 117 11.67 -13.09 -6.43
C LYS A 117 12.58 -11.92 -6.10
N LYS A 118 13.42 -12.12 -5.09
CA LYS A 118 14.35 -11.10 -4.62
C LYS A 118 15.25 -10.53 -5.73
N SER A 119 15.78 -11.37 -6.61
CA SER A 119 16.59 -10.96 -7.77
C SER A 119 15.84 -10.03 -8.73
N GLU A 120 14.60 -10.36 -9.03
CA GLU A 120 13.70 -9.62 -9.91
C GLU A 120 13.33 -8.26 -9.32
N ILE A 121 13.17 -8.18 -8.00
CA ILE A 121 12.93 -6.92 -7.29
C ILE A 121 14.16 -6.01 -7.39
N LEU A 122 15.36 -6.54 -7.16
CA LEU A 122 16.60 -5.78 -7.29
C LEU A 122 16.78 -5.22 -8.71
N GLU A 123 16.54 -6.06 -9.72
CA GLU A 123 16.62 -5.62 -11.12
C GLU A 123 15.58 -4.55 -11.44
N SER A 124 14.35 -4.73 -10.95
CA SER A 124 13.27 -3.76 -11.10
C SER A 124 13.62 -2.40 -10.46
N LEU A 125 14.19 -2.41 -9.25
CA LEU A 125 14.66 -1.19 -8.57
C LEU A 125 15.79 -0.51 -9.34
N LYS A 126 16.77 -1.29 -9.81
CA LYS A 126 17.90 -0.78 -10.61
C LYS A 126 17.41 -0.10 -11.88
N ASN A 127 16.44 -0.71 -12.58
CA ASN A 127 15.86 -0.17 -13.81
C ASN A 127 15.08 1.13 -13.58
N ALA A 128 14.53 1.33 -12.38
CA ALA A 128 13.88 2.59 -11.98
C ALA A 128 14.83 3.63 -11.39
N GLY A 129 16.12 3.33 -11.26
CA GLY A 129 17.08 4.21 -10.60
C GLY A 129 16.87 4.34 -9.09
N LEU A 130 16.19 3.36 -8.47
CA LEU A 130 15.96 3.29 -7.04
C LEU A 130 17.10 2.52 -6.33
N PRO A 131 17.31 2.71 -5.02
CA PRO A 131 18.34 2.00 -4.26
C PRO A 131 18.14 0.47 -4.22
N ALA A 132 18.76 -0.24 -5.16
CA ALA A 132 18.70 -1.69 -5.30
C ALA A 132 19.73 -2.39 -4.40
N ASN A 133 19.40 -2.55 -3.12
CA ASN A 133 20.17 -3.34 -2.17
C ASN A 133 19.31 -4.45 -1.54
N GLU A 134 19.97 -5.39 -0.89
CA GLU A 134 19.31 -6.58 -0.34
C GLU A 134 18.34 -6.27 0.78
N ASP A 135 18.66 -5.30 1.63
CA ASP A 135 17.81 -4.90 2.75
C ASP A 135 16.50 -4.29 2.25
N ASN A 136 16.55 -3.45 1.20
CA ASN A 136 15.38 -2.85 0.58
C ASN A 136 14.52 -3.90 -0.13
N ALA A 137 15.14 -4.83 -0.87
CA ALA A 137 14.40 -5.91 -1.53
C ALA A 137 13.69 -6.80 -0.50
N VAL A 138 14.36 -7.14 0.59
CA VAL A 138 13.75 -7.88 1.71
C VAL A 138 12.62 -7.08 2.34
N ALA A 139 12.83 -5.79 2.66
CA ALA A 139 11.79 -4.93 3.22
C ALA A 139 10.54 -4.86 2.33
N MET A 140 10.73 -4.77 1.01
CA MET A 140 9.65 -4.77 0.02
C MET A 140 8.88 -6.10 -0.01
N MET A 141 9.58 -7.25 0.08
CA MET A 141 8.93 -8.56 0.21
C MET A 141 8.14 -8.69 1.52
N ARG A 142 8.75 -8.29 2.66
CA ARG A 142 8.10 -8.29 3.99
C ARG A 142 6.81 -7.49 3.98
N PHE A 143 6.86 -6.31 3.34
CA PHE A 143 5.74 -5.39 3.27
C PHE A 143 4.49 -6.00 2.63
N LEU A 144 4.67 -6.92 1.68
CA LEU A 144 3.57 -7.65 1.04
C LEU A 144 3.28 -9.02 1.68
N ASN A 145 3.76 -9.25 2.91
CA ASN A 145 3.64 -10.51 3.65
C ASN A 145 4.24 -11.73 2.93
N ALA A 146 5.21 -11.52 2.03
CA ALA A 146 5.94 -12.58 1.35
C ALA A 146 7.22 -12.99 2.11
N ASP A 147 7.19 -12.99 3.45
CA ASP A 147 8.33 -13.44 4.26
C ASP A 147 8.41 -14.97 4.33
N SER A 148 7.26 -15.64 4.34
CA SER A 148 7.18 -17.11 4.28
C SER A 148 7.23 -17.66 2.86
N GLU A 149 6.83 -16.85 1.88
CA GLU A 149 6.84 -17.19 0.47
C GLU A 149 8.05 -16.57 -0.19
N GLU A 150 9.03 -17.37 -0.65
CA GLU A 150 10.26 -16.89 -1.30
C GLU A 150 10.03 -16.05 -2.59
N SER A 151 8.78 -15.80 -2.94
CA SER A 151 8.36 -14.95 -4.05
C SER A 151 7.02 -14.28 -3.78
N ILE A 152 6.83 -13.09 -4.33
CA ILE A 152 5.57 -12.35 -4.29
C ILE A 152 4.72 -12.79 -5.47
N SER A 153 3.51 -13.28 -5.18
CA SER A 153 2.49 -13.58 -6.19
C SER A 153 1.69 -12.34 -6.60
N TYR A 154 0.90 -12.46 -7.68
CA TYR A 154 0.03 -11.38 -8.12
C TYR A 154 -0.99 -10.96 -7.03
N GLY A 155 -1.57 -11.91 -6.29
CA GLY A 155 -2.51 -11.63 -5.20
C GLY A 155 -1.93 -10.72 -4.12
N HIS A 156 -0.69 -10.97 -3.67
CA HIS A 156 0.01 -10.13 -2.69
C HIS A 156 0.14 -8.68 -3.17
N PHE A 157 0.66 -8.49 -4.38
CA PHE A 157 0.85 -7.17 -4.97
C PHE A 157 -0.49 -6.47 -5.23
N ARG A 158 -1.49 -7.21 -5.72
CA ARG A 158 -2.81 -6.68 -6.02
C ARG A 158 -3.53 -6.20 -4.77
N ASN A 159 -3.45 -6.92 -3.65
CA ASN A 159 -4.10 -6.51 -2.40
C ASN A 159 -3.53 -5.18 -1.89
N PHE A 160 -2.21 -4.97 -2.01
CA PHE A 160 -1.59 -3.68 -1.72
C PHE A 160 -2.08 -2.58 -2.67
N MET A 161 -2.01 -2.80 -3.99
CA MET A 161 -2.42 -1.80 -4.97
C MET A 161 -3.90 -1.44 -4.87
N LEU A 162 -4.77 -2.40 -4.49
CA LEU A 162 -6.20 -2.18 -4.34
C LEU A 162 -6.51 -1.10 -3.28
N LEU A 163 -5.71 -1.06 -2.21
CA LEU A 163 -5.81 -0.09 -1.13
C LEU A 163 -5.34 1.32 -1.50
N LEU A 164 -4.60 1.46 -2.61
CA LEU A 164 -4.11 2.76 -3.04
C LEU A 164 -5.22 3.61 -3.69
N PRO A 165 -5.23 4.93 -3.47
CA PRO A 165 -6.01 5.88 -4.24
C PRO A 165 -5.81 5.79 -5.76
N SER A 166 -6.81 6.23 -6.52
CA SER A 166 -6.79 6.14 -7.99
C SER A 166 -5.71 6.99 -8.67
N ASP A 167 -5.35 8.12 -8.09
CA ASP A 167 -4.25 8.98 -8.55
C ASP A 167 -2.90 8.26 -8.40
N ARG A 168 -2.66 7.61 -7.26
CA ARG A 168 -1.44 6.83 -7.01
C ARG A 168 -1.36 5.61 -7.92
N LEU A 169 -2.48 4.98 -8.27
CA LEU A 169 -2.48 3.82 -9.20
C LEU A 169 -1.88 4.12 -10.58
N GLN A 170 -1.75 5.39 -10.98
CA GLN A 170 -1.16 5.77 -12.27
C GLN A 170 0.35 6.01 -12.22
N GLU A 171 0.94 6.07 -11.04
CA GLU A 171 2.38 6.31 -10.90
C GLU A 171 3.18 5.00 -11.06
N ASP A 172 4.51 5.11 -11.06
CA ASP A 172 5.37 3.93 -11.17
C ASP A 172 5.16 3.01 -9.95
N PRO A 173 4.69 1.76 -10.14
CA PRO A 173 4.48 0.83 -9.04
C PRO A 173 5.74 0.58 -8.20
N ARG A 174 6.93 0.69 -8.80
CA ARG A 174 8.20 0.50 -8.10
C ARG A 174 8.42 1.59 -7.06
N SER A 175 8.18 2.84 -7.44
CA SER A 175 8.36 4.00 -6.58
C SER A 175 7.39 3.98 -5.41
N ILE A 176 6.11 3.68 -5.66
CA ILE A 176 5.10 3.64 -4.60
C ILE A 176 5.35 2.48 -3.64
N TRP A 177 5.64 1.30 -4.17
CA TRP A 177 5.92 0.14 -3.34
C TRP A 177 7.21 0.33 -2.52
N PHE A 178 8.26 0.87 -3.13
CA PHE A 178 9.50 1.21 -2.44
C PHE A 178 9.26 2.25 -1.33
N GLU A 179 8.52 3.32 -1.62
CA GLU A 179 8.15 4.35 -0.64
C GLU A 179 7.41 3.72 0.55
N ALA A 180 6.38 2.92 0.29
CA ALA A 180 5.58 2.28 1.34
C ALA A 180 6.41 1.30 2.19
N ALA A 181 7.31 0.54 1.56
CA ALA A 181 8.14 -0.45 2.24
C ALA A 181 9.30 0.16 3.05
N THR A 182 9.89 1.26 2.58
CA THR A 182 11.14 1.80 3.14
C THR A 182 10.96 3.08 3.95
N VAL A 183 10.06 3.98 3.55
CA VAL A 183 9.87 5.28 4.23
C VAL A 183 9.08 5.13 5.54
N VAL A 184 8.26 4.09 5.66
CA VAL A 184 7.49 3.79 6.89
C VAL A 184 8.20 2.76 7.80
N ALA A 185 9.45 2.44 7.49
CA ALA A 185 10.30 1.56 8.28
C ALA A 185 11.42 2.35 9.01
N VAL A 186 11.05 3.34 9.81
CA VAL A 186 11.96 3.94 10.80
C VAL A 186 11.27 4.01 12.16
N PRO A 187 11.49 3.06 13.07
CA PRO A 187 11.86 3.46 14.42
C PRO A 187 13.34 3.86 14.39
N PRO A 188 13.72 5.07 14.84
CA PRO A 188 15.13 5.34 15.07
C PRO A 188 15.58 4.46 16.23
N ALA A 189 16.38 3.42 15.97
CA ALA A 189 17.23 2.90 17.02
C ALA A 189 18.30 3.97 17.29
N VAL A 190 18.04 4.82 18.28
CA VAL A 190 19.11 5.57 18.94
C VAL A 190 19.91 4.53 19.71
N GLU A 191 20.89 3.94 19.04
CA GLU A 191 22.03 3.32 19.70
C GLU A 191 23.21 4.24 19.44
N ILE A 192 23.44 5.18 20.35
CA ILE A 192 24.72 5.87 20.46
C ILE A 192 25.65 4.85 21.12
N PRO A 193 26.69 4.33 20.44
CA PRO A 193 27.70 3.55 21.12
C PRO A 193 28.44 4.48 22.07
N ALA A 194 28.38 4.15 23.36
CA ALA A 194 29.17 4.82 24.38
C ALA A 194 30.67 4.68 24.03
N GLY A 195 31.37 5.81 23.80
CA GLY A 195 32.82 5.73 23.56
C GLY A 195 33.56 6.98 23.07
N SER A 196 33.47 8.11 23.78
CA SER A 196 34.43 9.25 23.75
C SER A 196 34.58 10.04 22.42
N VAL A 197 34.84 11.36 22.35
CA VAL A 197 35.53 12.29 23.23
C VAL A 197 34.98 13.72 22.99
N LEU A 198 35.11 14.58 24.00
CA LEU A 198 34.72 16.00 24.05
C LEU A 198 35.19 16.89 22.87
N ARG A 199 34.33 17.87 22.52
CA ARG A 199 34.61 19.33 22.40
C ARG A 199 33.30 20.03 21.97
N SER A 200 32.56 20.64 22.92
CA SER A 200 32.49 22.10 23.21
C SER A 200 31.78 22.90 22.08
N ALA A 201 30.81 23.78 22.29
CA ALA A 201 30.49 24.71 23.39
C ALA A 201 28.95 24.90 23.45
N LEU A 202 28.28 25.01 24.60
CA LEU A 202 28.34 26.05 25.64
C LEU A 202 28.13 27.49 25.13
N ALA A 203 26.87 27.81 24.84
CA ALA A 203 26.24 29.12 25.00
C ALA A 203 24.73 28.83 25.04
N GLY A 204 23.95 29.05 26.08
CA GLY A 204 24.02 30.08 27.10
C GLY A 204 22.64 30.74 27.09
N GLY A 205 21.83 30.56 28.13
CA GLY A 205 20.56 31.27 28.29
C GLY A 205 19.46 30.50 29.02
N LEU A 206 19.54 30.44 30.36
CA LEU A 206 18.34 30.34 31.17
C LEU A 206 17.58 31.67 31.09
N SER A 207 16.27 31.62 30.82
CA SER A 207 15.35 32.61 31.35
C SER A 207 14.08 31.91 31.81
N CYS A 208 13.97 31.76 33.13
CA CYS A 208 12.74 31.46 33.82
C CYS A 208 11.89 32.73 33.87
N ALA A 209 10.65 32.66 33.42
CA ALA A 209 9.60 33.59 33.83
C ALA A 209 8.35 32.78 34.17
N LEU A 210 8.23 32.37 35.44
CA LEU A 210 6.97 31.93 36.02
C LEU A 210 6.19 33.18 36.44
N SER A 211 5.20 33.58 35.65
CA SER A 211 4.23 34.57 36.10
C SER A 211 3.14 33.88 36.92
N CYS A 212 3.24 33.99 38.25
CA CYS A 212 2.14 33.75 39.17
C CYS A 212 1.14 34.91 39.07
N ALA A 213 -0.04 34.65 38.49
CA ALA A 213 -1.18 35.54 38.59
C ALA A 213 -2.31 34.84 39.35
N LEU A 214 -2.36 35.17 40.64
CA LEU A 214 -3.55 35.43 41.46
C LEU A 214 -4.65 34.35 41.52
N LEU A 215 -4.60 33.61 42.63
CA LEU A 215 -5.69 32.83 43.21
C LEU A 215 -6.98 33.65 43.28
N HIS A 216 -8.08 33.08 42.79
CA HIS A 216 -9.43 33.52 43.09
C HIS A 216 -9.96 32.75 44.32
N PRO A 217 -10.79 33.38 45.17
CA PRO A 217 -10.98 32.96 46.56
C PRO A 217 -12.22 32.08 46.70
N VAL A 218 -12.05 30.87 47.25
CA VAL A 218 -13.15 30.10 47.83
C VAL A 218 -12.56 29.23 48.94
N ASP A 219 -12.85 29.58 50.20
CA ASP A 219 -13.52 28.64 51.11
C ASP A 219 -13.81 29.27 52.48
N THR A 220 -15.10 29.56 52.66
CA THR A 220 -15.94 29.15 53.80
C THR A 220 -15.25 28.64 55.07
N ILE A 221 -15.35 29.38 56.18
CA ILE A 221 -15.35 28.79 57.53
C ILE A 221 -16.32 29.55 58.45
N LYS A 222 -17.19 28.78 59.10
CA LYS A 222 -18.15 29.14 60.14
C LYS A 222 -17.48 29.42 61.49
N ALA A 223 -18.06 30.29 62.32
CA ALA A 223 -18.27 30.12 63.78
C ALA A 223 -18.86 31.43 64.36
N CYS A 224 -20.09 31.41 64.87
CA CYS A 224 -20.41 31.46 66.31
C CYS A 224 -19.97 32.77 67.00
N SER A 225 -20.91 33.68 67.25
CA SER A 225 -21.69 33.77 68.50
C SER A 225 -22.79 34.82 68.37
#